data_AF-A0A2W2G0M4-F1
#
_entry.id   AF-A0A2W2G0M4-F1
#
_cell.length_a   1.000
_cell.length_b   1.000
_cell.length_c   1.000
_cell.angle_alpha   90.00
_cell.angle_beta   90.00
_cell.angle_gamma   90.00
#
_symmetry.space_group_name_H-M   'P 1'
#
loop_
_entity.id
_entity.type
_entity.pdbx_description
1 polymer ?
#
loop_
_entity_poly.entity_id
_entity_poly.type
_entity_poly.pdbx_seq_one_letter_code
_entity_poly.pdbx_strand_id
1 'polypeptide(L)'
;MSSGSAKKAYEGQSITVTFEARRCLHAAECVRGLPEVFDTGQRPWIRPDGAEPERLAEVVRRCPSGALQYELVDGGAETPDRPTQISRDSPDS
;
A
#
# COMPACT_ATOMS: atom_id res chain seq x y z
N MET A 1 22.92 15.32 -4.04
CA MET A 1 22.94 13.92 -4.50
C MET A 1 21.68 13.26 -3.99
N SER A 2 20.72 12.98 -4.87
CA SER A 2 19.43 12.39 -4.48
C SER A 2 19.65 10.97 -4.00
N SER A 3 19.65 10.77 -2.68
CA SER A 3 19.60 9.46 -2.05
C SER A 3 18.23 8.87 -2.34
N GLY A 4 18.07 8.27 -3.52
CA GLY A 4 16.87 7.56 -3.89
C GLY A 4 16.77 6.29 -3.04
N SER A 5 15.92 6.30 -2.02
CA SER A 5 15.44 5.05 -1.43
C SER A 5 14.85 4.19 -2.55
N ALA A 6 15.44 3.03 -2.80
CA ALA A 6 14.92 2.08 -3.78
C ALA A 6 13.59 1.51 -3.24
N LYS A 7 12.49 2.13 -3.66
CA LYS A 7 11.14 1.61 -3.48
C LYS A 7 10.89 0.56 -4.55
N LYS A 8 10.25 -0.55 -4.17
CA LYS A 8 9.83 -1.59 -5.09
C LYS A 8 8.30 -1.68 -5.06
N ALA A 9 7.68 -1.49 -6.22
CA ALA A 9 6.25 -1.65 -6.40
C ALA A 9 5.92 -3.10 -6.76
N TYR A 10 4.79 -3.56 -6.24
CA TYR A 10 4.18 -4.86 -6.50
C TYR A 10 2.75 -4.57 -6.91
N GLU A 11 2.52 -4.65 -8.22
CA GLU A 11 1.22 -4.37 -8.82
C GLU A 11 0.33 -5.60 -8.69
N GLY A 12 -0.87 -5.40 -8.17
CA GLY A 12 -1.95 -6.38 -8.20
C GLY A 12 -3.12 -5.85 -9.03
N GLN A 13 -4.17 -6.65 -9.13
CA GLN A 13 -5.39 -6.35 -9.88
C GLN A 13 -6.20 -5.22 -9.25
N SER A 14 -6.30 -5.21 -7.92
CA SER A 14 -7.11 -4.23 -7.16
C SER A 14 -6.28 -3.31 -6.26
N ILE A 15 -5.03 -3.67 -6.00
CA ILE A 15 -4.16 -2.96 -5.06
C ILE A 15 -2.70 -3.12 -5.45
N THR A 16 -1.96 -2.02 -5.45
CA THR A 16 -0.52 -1.96 -5.65
C THR A 16 0.15 -1.70 -4.31
N VAL A 17 1.10 -2.55 -3.93
CA VAL A 17 1.88 -2.40 -2.70
C VAL A 17 3.29 -1.92 -3.02
N THR A 18 3.72 -0.84 -2.39
CA THR A 18 5.08 -0.33 -2.50
C THR A 18 5.86 -0.60 -1.22
N PHE A 19 7.02 -1.24 -1.36
CA PHE A 19 7.92 -1.56 -0.27
C PHE A 19 9.23 -0.76 -0.36
N GLU A 20 9.63 -0.15 0.76
CA GLU A 20 10.89 0.57 0.90
C GLU A 20 11.80 -0.10 1.93
N ALA A 21 12.78 -0.88 1.43
CA ALA A 21 13.68 -1.67 2.29
C ALA A 21 14.43 -0.83 3.33
N ARG A 22 14.81 0.41 2.98
CA ARG A 22 15.57 1.31 3.89
C ARG A 22 14.77 1.77 5.12
N ARG A 23 13.44 1.76 5.04
CA ARG A 23 12.57 2.12 6.18
C ARG A 23 12.10 0.90 6.96
N CYS A 24 12.32 -0.31 6.46
CA CYS A 24 11.80 -1.52 7.10
C CYS A 24 12.59 -1.81 8.39
N LEU A 25 11.90 -1.83 9.53
CA LEU A 25 12.48 -2.21 10.84
C LEU A 25 12.35 -3.71 11.14
N HIS A 26 11.91 -4.53 10.16
CA HIS A 26 11.67 -5.97 10.31
C HIS A 26 10.77 -6.35 11.49
N ALA A 27 9.75 -5.54 11.77
CA ALA A 27 8.76 -5.80 12.84
C ALA A 27 7.89 -7.06 12.60
N ALA A 28 7.96 -7.65 11.40
CA ALA A 28 7.21 -8.85 10.99
C ALA A 28 5.67 -8.72 11.02
N GLU A 29 5.10 -7.52 11.23
CA GLU A 29 3.65 -7.30 11.21
C GLU A 29 3.00 -7.68 9.87
N CYS A 30 3.69 -7.42 8.74
CA CYS A 30 3.16 -7.78 7.43
C CYS A 30 3.08 -9.30 7.21
N VAL A 31 4.17 -10.02 7.47
CA VAL A 31 4.23 -11.49 7.31
C VAL A 31 3.35 -12.22 8.31
N ARG A 32 3.16 -11.68 9.53
CA ARG A 32 2.26 -12.24 10.54
C ARG A 32 0.79 -11.95 10.25
N GLY A 33 0.50 -10.77 9.69
CA GLY A 33 -0.87 -10.34 9.39
C GLY A 33 -1.45 -11.01 8.15
N LEU A 34 -0.64 -11.16 7.08
CA LEU A 34 -1.06 -11.74 5.81
C LEU A 34 0.08 -12.58 5.20
N PRO A 35 0.34 -13.79 5.72
CA PRO A 35 1.38 -14.68 5.17
C PRO A 35 1.09 -15.15 3.74
N GLU A 36 -0.18 -15.13 3.31
CA GLU A 36 -0.59 -15.42 1.93
C GLU A 36 -0.17 -14.34 0.92
N VAL A 37 0.03 -13.10 1.38
CA VAL A 37 0.50 -11.96 0.58
C VAL A 37 2.00 -11.73 0.75
N PHE A 38 2.49 -11.75 1.99
CA PHE A 38 3.87 -11.46 2.34
C PHE A 38 4.64 -12.74 2.68
N ASP A 39 5.38 -13.28 1.71
CA ASP A 39 6.19 -14.49 1.85
C ASP A 39 7.65 -14.24 1.45
N THR A 40 8.52 -14.08 2.44
CA THR A 40 9.96 -13.87 2.25
C THR A 40 10.70 -15.05 1.60
N GLY A 41 10.10 -16.24 1.55
CA GLY A 41 10.64 -17.43 0.91
C GLY A 41 10.36 -17.51 -0.59
N GLN A 42 9.44 -16.70 -1.10
CA GLN A 42 9.00 -16.70 -2.50
C GLN A 42 9.51 -15.48 -3.27
N ARG A 43 9.49 -15.57 -4.60
CA ARG A 43 9.77 -14.44 -5.50
C ARG A 43 8.68 -14.36 -6.59
N PRO A 44 7.89 -13.27 -6.65
CA PRO A 44 7.91 -12.10 -5.78
C PRO A 44 7.45 -12.43 -4.34
N TRP A 45 8.06 -11.77 -3.35
CA TRP A 45 7.76 -11.99 -1.92
C TRP A 45 6.52 -11.22 -1.44
N ILE A 46 6.01 -10.28 -2.24
CA ILE A 46 4.74 -9.61 -2.01
C ILE A 46 3.83 -9.96 -3.19
N ARG A 47 2.66 -10.51 -2.89
CA ARG A 47 1.63 -10.88 -3.85
C ARG A 47 0.33 -10.16 -3.49
N PRO A 48 0.07 -8.98 -4.03
CA PRO A 48 -1.08 -8.17 -3.62
C PRO A 48 -2.42 -8.88 -3.88
N ASP A 49 -2.48 -9.72 -4.92
CA ASP A 49 -3.65 -10.56 -5.26
C ASP A 49 -3.82 -11.80 -4.36
N GLY A 50 -2.98 -11.96 -3.34
CA GLY A 50 -3.06 -13.08 -2.41
C GLY A 50 -4.22 -12.97 -1.42
N ALA A 51 -4.79 -11.78 -1.23
CA ALA A 51 -5.90 -11.51 -0.32
C ALA A 51 -6.74 -10.31 -0.77
N GLU A 52 -7.89 -10.10 -0.12
CA GLU A 52 -8.75 -8.94 -0.34
C GLU A 52 -8.00 -7.61 -0.10
N PRO A 53 -8.21 -6.59 -0.95
CA PRO A 53 -7.47 -5.33 -0.90
C PRO A 53 -7.66 -4.57 0.43
N GLU A 54 -8.83 -4.68 1.07
CA GLU A 54 -9.13 -4.06 2.36
C GLU A 54 -8.30 -4.68 3.49
N ARG A 55 -8.18 -6.01 3.49
CA ARG A 55 -7.34 -6.72 4.48
C ARG A 55 -5.87 -6.38 4.28
N LEU A 56 -5.43 -6.33 3.02
CA LEU A 56 -4.08 -5.94 2.69
C LEU A 56 -3.77 -4.51 3.15
N ALA A 57 -4.68 -3.57 2.89
CA ALA A 57 -4.58 -2.19 3.35
C ALA A 57 -4.53 -2.10 4.88
N GLU A 58 -5.33 -2.89 5.61
CA GLU A 58 -5.27 -2.95 7.07
C GLU A 58 -3.88 -3.37 7.58
N VAL A 59 -3.32 -4.46 7.02
CA VAL A 59 -2.00 -4.96 7.44
C VAL A 59 -0.89 -3.97 7.05
N VAL A 60 -0.97 -3.34 5.88
CA VAL A 60 -0.02 -2.30 5.47
C VAL A 60 -0.04 -1.12 6.45
N ARG A 61 -1.23 -0.69 6.91
CA ARG A 61 -1.38 0.39 7.90
C ARG A 61 -0.80 0.06 9.27
N ARG A 62 -0.65 -1.22 9.62
CA ARG A 62 0.00 -1.66 10.86
C ARG A 62 1.52 -1.52 10.82
N CYS A 63 2.12 -1.23 9.67
CA CYS A 63 3.57 -1.07 9.56
C CYS A 63 4.04 0.18 10.36
N PRO A 64 4.76 0.02 11.49
CA PRO A 64 5.09 1.15 12.36
C PRO A 64 6.12 2.10 11.73
N SER A 65 6.89 1.62 10.77
CA SER A 65 7.95 2.39 10.11
C SER A 65 7.50 3.05 8.80
N GLY A 66 6.29 2.78 8.32
CA GLY A 66 5.80 3.26 7.02
C GLY A 66 6.63 2.74 5.83
N ALA A 67 7.29 1.60 5.98
CA ALA A 67 8.04 0.95 4.91
C ALA A 67 7.14 0.35 3.83
N LEU A 68 5.91 0.02 4.18
CA LEU A 68 4.88 -0.44 3.26
C LEU A 68 3.89 0.70 3.01
N GLN A 69 3.57 0.91 1.74
CA GLN A 69 2.52 1.81 1.27
C GLN A 69 1.63 1.02 0.31
N TYR A 70 0.38 1.44 0.15
CA TYR A 70 -0.54 0.85 -0.81
C TYR A 70 -1.25 1.93 -1.61
N GLU A 71 -1.64 1.57 -2.82
CA GLU A 71 -2.50 2.35 -3.69
C GLU A 71 -3.59 1.40 -4.19
N LEU A 72 -4.85 1.77 -3.99
CA LEU A 72 -5.96 1.00 -4.57
C LEU A 72 -6.04 1.34 -6.04
N VAL A 73 -6.13 0.31 -6.87
CA VAL A 73 -6.43 0.47 -8.29
C VAL A 73 -7.95 0.65 -8.36
N ASP A 74 -8.40 1.90 -8.29
CA ASP A 74 -9.81 2.26 -8.49
C ASP A 74 -10.31 1.65 -9.81
N GLY A 75 -11.00 0.51 -9.72
CA GLY A 75 -11.27 -0.35 -10.87
C GLY A 75 -12.18 -1.55 -10.63
N GLY A 76 -12.77 -1.69 -9.43
CA GLY A 76 -14.01 -2.44 -9.26
C GLY A 76 -15.16 -1.44 -9.25
N ALA A 77 -16.08 -1.49 -10.21
CA ALA A 77 -17.18 -0.56 -10.28
C ALA A 77 -18.13 -0.69 -9.06
N GLU A 78 -17.94 0.17 -8.07
CA GLU A 78 -19.05 0.83 -7.41
C GLU A 78 -18.72 2.31 -7.28
N THR A 79 -19.51 3.10 -8.00
CA THR A 79 -19.45 4.56 -8.04
C THR A 79 -19.44 5.11 -6.61
N PRO A 80 -18.46 5.94 -6.19
CA PRO A 80 -18.70 6.80 -5.05
C PRO A 80 -19.84 7.75 -5.43
N ASP A 81 -20.98 7.71 -4.73
CA ASP A 81 -22.10 8.66 -4.94
C ASP A 81 -21.64 10.11 -4.76
N ARG A 82 -20.51 10.36 -4.08
CA ARG A 82 -19.96 11.71 -3.92
C ARG A 82 -18.44 11.72 -3.93
N PRO A 83 -17.79 12.34 -4.95
CA PRO A 83 -16.42 12.80 -4.76
C PRO A 83 -16.44 13.93 -3.72
N THR A 84 -15.72 13.76 -2.60
CA THR A 84 -15.43 14.88 -1.70
C THR A 84 -14.50 15.85 -2.42
N GLN A 85 -15.09 16.88 -3.03
CA GLN A 85 -14.35 18.02 -3.57
C GLN A 85 -13.94 18.93 -2.41
N ILE A 86 -12.64 18.99 -2.12
CA ILE A 86 -12.08 20.04 -1.27
C ILE A 86 -11.88 21.26 -2.17
N SER A 87 -12.88 22.14 -2.22
CA SER A 87 -12.68 23.49 -2.74
C SER A 87 -11.91 24.28 -1.69
N ARG A 88 -10.66 24.64 -1.98
CA ARG A 88 -10.01 25.74 -1.27
C ARG A 88 -10.60 27.03 -1.81
N ASP A 89 -11.78 27.39 -1.32
CA ASP A 89 -12.19 28.78 -1.35
C ASP A 89 -11.29 29.52 -0.36
N SER A 90 -10.40 30.35 -0.88
CA SER A 90 -9.90 31.49 -0.13
C SER A 90 -10.22 32.70 -0.99
N PRO A 91 -11.23 33.50 -0.58
CA PRO A 91 -11.63 34.69 -1.29
C PRO A 91 -10.56 35.76 -1.15
N ASP A 92 -10.40 36.48 -2.25
CA ASP A 92 -9.73 37.78 -2.40
C ASP A 92 -10.10 38.75 -1.27
N SER A 93 -9.09 39.31 -0.60
CA SER A 93 -9.16 40.57 0.16
C SER A 93 -7.76 41.18 0.30
#